data_AF-A0A3D0J156-F1
#
_entry.id   AF-A0A3D0J156-F1
#
_cell.length_a   1.000
_cell.length_b   1.000
_cell.length_c   1.000
_cell.angle_alpha   90.00
_cell.angle_beta   90.00
_cell.angle_gamma   90.00
#
_symmetry.space_group_name_H-M   'P 1'
#
loop_
_entity.id
_entity.type
_entity.pdbx_description
1 polymer ?
#
loop_
_entity_poly.entity_id
_entity_poly.type
_entity_poly.pdbx_seq_one_letter_code
_entity_poly.pdbx_strand_id
1 'polypeptide(L)'
;QRGIIGCNMAMWKKDLLDVNGWDEEYEGWGLGEDSDIGSRLYHLGRPRKFVYGRAVLYHLHHPILSRDHVPKSQSRLEETLRTKKVRCDKGVKQYLK
;
A
#
# COMPACT_ATOMS: atom_id res chain seq x y z
N GLN A 1 -3.20 0.13 14.25
CA GLN A 1 -3.08 1.44 13.58
C GLN A 1 -4.23 1.59 12.59
N ARG A 2 -4.66 2.81 12.24
CA ARG A 2 -5.67 3.01 11.18
C ARG A 2 -5.04 2.78 9.81
N GLY A 3 -5.76 2.10 8.91
CA GLY A 3 -5.31 1.81 7.54
C GLY A 3 -4.88 3.06 6.76
N ILE A 4 -4.08 2.83 5.72
CA ILE A 4 -3.72 3.85 4.73
C ILE A 4 -4.62 3.67 3.52
N ILE A 5 -5.19 4.78 3.07
CA ILE A 5 -5.90 4.91 1.80
C ILE A 5 -5.05 5.89 1.01
N GLY A 6 -4.63 5.54 -0.19
CA GLY A 6 -3.64 6.28 -0.97
C GLY A 6 -4.18 7.61 -1.50
N CYS A 7 -4.47 7.67 -2.80
CA CYS A 7 -4.78 8.89 -3.55
C CYS A 7 -3.59 9.85 -3.74
N ASN A 8 -3.07 10.45 -2.65
CA ASN A 8 -1.92 11.34 -2.70
C ASN A 8 -0.96 11.04 -1.54
N MET A 9 0.10 10.31 -1.87
CA MET A 9 1.10 9.87 -0.92
C MET A 9 2.50 10.07 -1.49
N ALA A 10 3.44 10.37 -0.60
CA ALA A 10 4.86 10.46 -0.92
C ALA A 10 5.65 9.68 0.12
N MET A 11 6.75 9.09 -0.32
CA MET A 11 7.66 8.32 0.53
C MET A 11 9.09 8.68 0.17
N TRP A 12 10.00 8.56 1.14
CA TRP A 12 11.41 8.62 0.85
C TRP A 12 11.81 7.42 0.01
N LYS A 13 12.60 7.65 -1.04
CA LYS A 13 13.09 6.59 -1.93
C LYS A 13 13.74 5.45 -1.14
N LYS A 14 14.55 5.78 -0.13
CA LYS A 14 15.21 4.76 0.71
C LYS A 14 14.20 3.87 1.42
N ASP A 15 13.20 4.46 2.09
CA ASP A 15 12.20 3.69 2.83
C ASP A 15 11.36 2.80 1.90
N LEU A 16 11.03 3.31 0.71
CA LEU A 16 10.34 2.54 -0.33
C LEU A 16 11.15 1.31 -0.77
N LEU A 17 12.47 1.48 -0.95
CA LEU A 17 13.36 0.38 -1.33
C LEU A 17 13.59 -0.60 -0.18
N ASP A 18 13.66 -0.12 1.06
CA ASP A 18 13.83 -0.95 2.26
C ASP A 18 12.65 -1.94 2.41
N VAL A 19 11.43 -1.54 2.06
CA VAL A 19 10.23 -2.41 2.08
C VAL A 19 10.00 -3.20 0.79
N ASN A 20 10.87 -3.08 -0.22
CA ASN A 20 10.70 -3.68 -1.55
C ASN A 20 9.56 -3.12 -2.42
N GLY A 21 9.18 -1.85 -2.25
CA GLY A 21 8.16 -1.23 -3.10
C GLY A 21 6.77 -1.81 -2.88
N TRP A 22 5.91 -1.72 -3.90
CA TRP A 22 4.54 -2.24 -3.84
C TRP A 22 4.60 -3.77 -3.91
N ASP A 23 3.64 -4.43 -3.25
CA ASP A 23 3.46 -5.86 -3.44
C ASP A 23 2.67 -6.08 -4.73
N GLU A 24 3.37 -6.58 -5.75
CA GLU A 24 2.82 -6.80 -7.09
C GLU A 24 1.99 -8.09 -7.20
N GLU A 25 1.71 -8.75 -6.07
CA GLU A 25 0.72 -9.82 -6.00
C GLU A 25 -0.69 -9.32 -5.65
N TYR A 26 -0.87 -8.01 -5.39
CA TYR A 26 -2.18 -7.37 -5.39
C TYR A 26 -2.63 -7.10 -6.82
N GLU A 27 -3.88 -7.42 -7.12
CA GLU A 27 -4.51 -7.27 -8.43
C GLU A 27 -5.89 -6.62 -8.27
N GLY A 28 -6.27 -5.74 -9.20
CA GLY A 28 -7.52 -4.97 -9.11
C GLY A 28 -7.38 -3.68 -8.31
N TRP A 29 -8.43 -2.84 -8.30
CA TRP A 29 -8.44 -1.59 -7.52
C TRP A 29 -9.12 -1.76 -6.17
N GLY A 30 -8.66 -0.97 -5.20
CA GLY A 30 -9.42 -0.70 -3.98
C GLY A 30 -8.72 -1.18 -2.73
N LEU A 31 -9.12 -2.34 -2.20
CA LEU A 31 -8.63 -2.79 -0.91
C LEU A 31 -7.34 -3.58 -1.08
N GLY A 32 -6.27 -3.16 -0.40
CA GLY A 32 -5.13 -4.01 -0.13
C GLY A 32 -3.81 -3.27 -0.24
N GLU A 33 -3.45 -2.85 -1.45
CA GLU A 33 -2.09 -2.42 -1.81
C GLU A 33 -1.62 -1.19 -1.03
N ASP A 34 -2.47 -0.17 -0.89
CA ASP A 34 -2.15 1.07 -0.17
C ASP A 34 -2.00 0.82 1.33
N SER A 35 -2.85 -0.07 1.87
CA SER A 35 -2.80 -0.46 3.27
C SER A 35 -1.61 -1.38 3.56
N ASP A 36 -1.23 -2.23 2.60
CA ASP A 36 -0.13 -3.18 2.70
C ASP A 36 1.22 -2.46 2.78
N ILE A 37 1.53 -1.57 1.83
CA ILE A 37 2.75 -0.77 1.88
C ILE A 37 2.79 0.05 3.16
N GLY A 38 1.67 0.67 3.53
CA GLY A 38 1.56 1.45 4.75
C GLY A 38 1.92 0.64 5.98
N SER A 39 1.36 -0.57 6.08
CA SER A 39 1.62 -1.52 7.17
C SER A 39 3.08 -1.96 7.19
N ARG A 40 3.67 -2.29 6.04
CA ARG A 40 5.09 -2.65 5.93
C ARG A 40 6.03 -1.52 6.37
N LEU A 41 5.74 -0.28 5.98
CA LEU A 41 6.47 0.91 6.45
C LEU A 41 6.34 1.11 7.96
N TYR A 42 5.16 0.90 8.53
CA TYR A 42 4.98 0.95 9.98
C TYR A 42 5.74 -0.17 10.69
N HIS A 43 5.76 -1.38 10.15
CA HIS A 43 6.55 -2.49 10.69
C HIS A 43 8.06 -2.20 10.61
N LEU A 44 8.52 -1.46 9.60
CA LEU A 44 9.89 -0.91 9.51
C LEU A 44 10.16 0.24 10.52
N GLY A 45 9.16 0.68 11.27
CA GLY A 45 9.27 1.79 12.22
C GLY A 45 9.23 3.17 11.56
N ARG A 46 8.63 3.30 10.36
CA ARG A 46 8.46 4.58 9.66
C ARG A 46 7.06 5.15 9.94
N PRO A 47 6.94 6.25 10.71
CA PRO A 47 5.64 6.88 10.95
C PRO A 47 5.18 7.68 9.74
N ARG A 48 3.86 7.82 9.57
CA ARG A 48 3.29 8.70 8.53
C ARG A 48 3.23 10.15 8.99
N LYS A 49 3.32 11.06 8.03
CA LYS A 49 2.98 12.49 8.20
C LYS A 49 1.64 12.76 7.52
N PHE A 50 0.80 13.58 8.14
CA PHE A 50 -0.50 13.95 7.59
C PHE A 50 -0.45 15.32 6.92
N VAL A 51 -1.17 15.46 5.80
CA VAL A 51 -1.28 16.71 5.03
C VAL A 51 -2.75 17.15 4.86
N TYR A 52 -3.58 16.87 5.86
CA TYR A 52 -5.00 17.22 5.84
C TYR A 52 -5.22 18.70 5.52
N GLY A 53 -6.14 18.98 4.60
CA GLY A 53 -6.51 20.33 4.18
C GLY A 53 -5.45 21.08 3.36
N ARG A 54 -4.32 20.44 2.98
CA ARG A 54 -3.21 21.10 2.25
C ARG A 54 -2.99 20.55 0.83
N ALA A 55 -3.44 19.33 0.57
CA ALA A 55 -3.30 18.66 -0.73
C ALA A 55 -4.68 18.27 -1.26
N VAL A 56 -5.42 19.24 -1.80
CA VAL A 56 -6.77 19.02 -2.33
C VAL A 56 -6.70 18.20 -3.62
N LEU A 57 -7.60 17.23 -3.75
CA LEU A 57 -7.72 16.34 -4.91
C LEU A 57 -9.16 16.37 -5.42
N TYR A 58 -9.30 16.20 -6.73
CA TYR A 58 -10.60 16.02 -7.38
C TYR A 58 -10.66 14.61 -7.95
N HIS A 59 -11.72 13.87 -7.60
CA HIS A 59 -11.98 12.56 -8.16
C HIS A 59 -12.82 12.72 -9.43
N LEU A 60 -12.30 12.25 -10.56
CA LEU A 60 -13.07 12.22 -11.80
C LEU A 60 -14.13 11.13 -11.72
N HIS A 61 -15.36 11.45 -12.13
CA HIS A 61 -16.45 10.49 -12.07
C HIS A 61 -16.19 9.32 -13.03
N HIS A 62 -16.37 8.11 -12.52
CA HIS A 62 -16.32 6.88 -13.30
C HIS A 62 -17.26 5.82 -12.70
N PRO A 63 -17.67 4.80 -13.48
CA PRO A 63 -18.45 3.67 -12.97
C PRO A 63 -17.70 2.88 -11.91
N ILE A 64 -18.45 2.25 -11.00
CA ILE A 64 -17.88 1.27 -10.07
C ILE A 64 -17.46 0.05 -10.87
N LEU A 65 -16.22 -0.37 -10.70
CA LEU A 65 -15.69 -1.56 -11.35
C LEU A 65 -15.90 -2.81 -10.43
N SER A 66 -15.68 -4.05 -10.93
CA SER A 66 -15.84 -5.34 -10.18
C SER A 66 -14.91 -5.59 -8.96
N ARG A 67 -15.49 -5.89 -7.80
CA ARG A 67 -14.76 -6.11 -6.54
C ARG A 67 -14.45 -7.58 -6.23
N ASP A 68 -14.46 -8.46 -7.22
CA ASP A 68 -14.29 -9.91 -7.01
C ASP A 68 -12.93 -10.30 -6.40
N HIS A 69 -11.90 -9.47 -6.59
CA HIS A 69 -10.56 -9.67 -6.06
C HIS A 69 -10.41 -9.30 -4.55
N VAL A 70 -11.42 -8.66 -3.96
CA VAL A 70 -11.35 -8.12 -2.59
C VAL A 70 -11.07 -9.19 -1.53
N PRO A 71 -11.69 -10.39 -1.54
CA PRO A 71 -11.40 -11.43 -0.55
C PRO A 71 -9.93 -11.89 -0.56
N LYS A 72 -9.34 -12.04 -1.76
CA LYS A 72 -7.91 -12.40 -1.92
C LYS A 72 -7.01 -11.31 -1.34
N SER A 73 -7.32 -10.06 -1.65
CA SER A 73 -6.55 -8.90 -1.18
C SER A 73 -6.68 -8.69 0.34
N GLN A 74 -7.86 -8.91 0.91
CA GLN A 74 -8.09 -8.88 2.35
C GLN A 74 -7.27 -9.95 3.06
N SER A 75 -7.29 -11.21 2.58
CA SER A 75 -6.50 -12.31 3.15
C SER A 75 -4.99 -12.00 3.15
N ARG A 76 -4.49 -11.45 2.04
CA ARG A 76 -3.09 -11.02 1.92
C ARG A 76 -2.73 -9.91 2.92
N LEU A 77 -3.59 -8.90 3.05
CA LEU A 77 -3.37 -7.81 4.01
C LEU A 77 -3.39 -8.32 5.45
N GLU A 78 -4.30 -9.23 5.79
CA GLU A 78 -4.37 -9.88 7.09
C GLU A 78 -3.10 -10.66 7.40
N GLU A 79 -2.53 -11.37 6.42
CA GLU A 79 -1.25 -12.03 6.56
C GLU A 79 -0.12 -11.04 6.86
N THR A 80 -0.01 -9.95 6.09
CA THR A 80 0.99 -8.89 6.32
C THR A 80 0.89 -8.33 7.74
N LEU A 81 -0.33 -8.07 8.22
CA LEU A 81 -0.59 -7.57 9.58
C LEU A 81 -0.25 -8.60 10.66
N ARG A 82 -0.66 -9.86 10.48
CA ARG A 82 -0.43 -10.96 11.43
C ARG A 82 1.04 -11.28 11.59
N THR A 83 1.78 -11.31 10.48
CA THR A 83 3.21 -11.68 10.45
C THR A 83 4.14 -10.51 10.72
N LYS A 84 3.61 -9.28 10.78
CA LYS A 84 4.40 -8.05 10.80
C LYS A 84 5.42 -7.99 9.67
N LYS A 85 5.02 -8.47 8.47
CA LYS A 85 5.88 -8.50 7.28
C LYS A 85 6.39 -7.08 7.00
N VAL A 86 7.69 -6.94 6.73
CA VAL A 86 8.34 -5.65 6.40
C VAL A 86 8.59 -5.53 4.90
N ARG A 87 8.81 -6.64 4.21
CA ARG A 87 9.13 -6.68 2.78
C ARG A 87 8.18 -7.61 2.06
N CYS A 88 7.63 -7.20 0.91
CA CYS A 88 6.92 -8.12 0.04
C CYS A 88 7.90 -9.02 -0.73
N ASP A 89 7.40 -10.16 -1.21
CA ASP A 89 8.20 -11.12 -1.97
C ASP A 89 8.35 -10.65 -3.43
N LYS A 90 7.24 -10.25 -4.05
CA LYS A 90 7.21 -9.69 -5.40
C LYS A 90 7.03 -8.17 -5.35
N GLY A 91 8.05 -7.44 -5.76
CA GLY A 91 8.06 -5.98 -5.71
C GLY A 91 9.26 -5.39 -6.46
N VAL A 92 9.53 -4.11 -6.24
CA VAL A 92 10.40 -3.31 -7.12
C VAL A 92 11.82 -3.86 -7.31
N LYS A 93 12.37 -4.58 -6.31
CA LYS A 93 13.73 -5.14 -6.38
C LYS A 93 13.93 -6.06 -7.58
N GLN A 94 12.89 -6.72 -8.09
CA GLN A 94 13.00 -7.57 -9.28
C GLN A 94 13.40 -6.81 -10.56
N TYR A 95 13.26 -5.48 -10.56
CA TYR A 95 13.59 -4.60 -11.67
C TYR A 95 14.86 -3.76 -11.44
N LEU A 96 15.46 -3.85 -10.26
CA LEU A 96 16.67 -3.10 -9.92
C LEU A 96 17.89 -3.97 -10.26
N LYS A 97 18.83 -3.38 -11.01
CA LYS A 97 20.13 -3.98 -11.34
C LYS A 97 21.12 -3.81 -10.19
#